data_AF-A0A811SK65-F1
#
_entry.id   AF-A0A811SK65-F1
#
_cell.length_a   1.000
_cell.length_b   1.000
_cell.length_c   1.000
_cell.angle_alpha   90.00
_cell.angle_beta   90.00
_cell.angle_gamma   90.00
#
_symmetry.space_group_name_H-M   'P 1'
#
loop_
_entity.id
_entity.type
_entity.pdbx_description
1 polymer ?
#
loop_
_entity_poly.entity_id
_entity_poly.type
_entity_poly.pdbx_seq_one_letter_code
_entity_poly.pdbx_strand_id
1 'polypeptide(L)'
;MYADGPGILFELVKNAEDASASEVVFLLDKTKYGTSSILSPEMAEWQGPALYCFNDSILSPRISMPSHALARTVSFINPIPLDGLA
;
A
#
# COMPACT_ATOMS: atom_id res chain seq x y z
N MET A 1 18.23 -5.00 -6.47
CA MET A 1 17.41 -3.82 -6.81
C MET A 1 16.03 -4.35 -7.12
N TYR A 2 15.00 -3.99 -6.34
CA TYR A 2 13.62 -4.24 -6.76
C TYR A 2 13.36 -3.33 -7.95
N ALA A 3 13.11 -3.93 -9.12
CA ALA A 3 12.71 -3.16 -10.29
C ALA A 3 11.30 -2.61 -10.01
N ASP A 4 11.12 -1.30 -10.16
CA ASP A 4 9.80 -0.68 -10.16
C ASP A 4 8.96 -1.34 -11.27
N GLY A 5 7.97 -2.12 -10.86
CA GLY A 5 7.25 -3.04 -11.75
C GLY A 5 6.32 -3.98 -11.00
N PRO A 6 5.78 -5.02 -11.66
CA PRO A 6 4.81 -5.94 -11.06
C PRO A 6 5.37 -6.71 -9.85
N GLY A 7 6.68 -6.65 -9.60
CA GLY A 7 7.34 -7.21 -8.42
C GLY A 7 6.64 -6.83 -7.11
N ILE A 8 6.18 -5.58 -6.97
CA ILE A 8 5.50 -5.14 -5.75
C ILE A 8 4.19 -5.91 -5.48
N LEU A 9 3.45 -6.29 -6.53
CA LEU A 9 2.23 -7.07 -6.38
C LEU A 9 2.55 -8.49 -5.90
N PHE A 10 3.62 -9.08 -6.44
CA PHE A 10 4.07 -10.41 -6.01
C PHE A 10 4.58 -10.42 -4.57
N GLU A 11 5.28 -9.37 -4.12
CA GLU A 11 5.68 -9.25 -2.72
C GLU A 11 4.47 -9.16 -1.78
N LEU A 12 3.41 -8.45 -2.17
CA LEU A 12 2.18 -8.37 -1.37
C LEU A 12 1.43 -9.70 -1.30
N VAL A 13 1.41 -10.49 -2.38
CA VAL A 13 0.87 -11.84 -2.37
C VAL A 13 1.68 -12.76 -1.46
N LYS A 14 3.02 -12.69 -1.51
CA LYS A 14 3.88 -13.46 -0.61
C LYS A 14 3.66 -13.10 0.86
N ASN A 15 3.48 -11.82 1.18
CA ASN A 15 3.14 -11.41 2.55
C ASN A 15 1.83 -12.02 3.03
N ALA A 16 0.83 -12.16 2.15
CA ALA A 16 -0.44 -12.79 2.48
C ALA A 16 -0.28 -14.31 2.68
N GLU A 17 0.54 -14.97 1.86
CA GLU A 17 0.90 -16.38 2.02
C GLU A 17 1.62 -16.63 3.36
N ASP A 18 2.62 -15.81 3.69
CA ASP A 18 3.35 -15.88 4.96
C ASP A 18 2.43 -15.68 6.18
N ALA A 19 1.39 -14.86 6.02
CA ALA A 19 0.37 -14.64 7.04
C ALA A 19 -0.76 -15.70 7.04
N SER A 20 -0.68 -16.70 6.16
CA SER A 20 -1.68 -17.75 5.97
C SER A 20 -3.08 -17.23 5.59
N ALA A 21 -3.13 -16.18 4.78
CA ALA A 21 -4.36 -15.68 4.18
C ALA A 21 -4.94 -16.68 3.17
N SER A 22 -6.26 -16.70 3.03
CA SER A 22 -6.96 -17.47 2.00
C SER A 22 -7.35 -16.63 0.78
N GLU A 23 -7.40 -15.30 0.94
CA GLU A 23 -7.74 -14.36 -0.11
C GLU A 23 -6.81 -13.14 -0.13
N VAL A 24 -6.53 -12.63 -1.33
CA VAL A 24 -5.88 -11.33 -1.55
C VAL A 24 -6.70 -10.53 -2.56
N VAL A 25 -7.05 -9.29 -2.22
CA VAL A 25 -7.81 -8.38 -3.08
C VAL A 25 -7.00 -7.12 -3.35
N PHE A 26 -6.85 -6.78 -4.63
CA PHE A 26 -6.27 -5.51 -5.07
C PHE A 26 -7.38 -4.59 -5.58
N LEU A 27 -7.40 -3.35 -5.09
CA LEU A 27 -8.38 -2.34 -5.47
C LEU A 27 -7.67 -1.04 -5.84
N LEU A 28 -7.81 -0.61 -7.10
CA LEU A 28 -7.39 0.72 -7.53
C LEU A 28 -8.51 1.72 -7.20
N ASP A 29 -8.34 2.45 -6.10
CA ASP A 29 -9.23 3.54 -5.71
C ASP A 29 -8.76 4.84 -6.38
N LYS A 30 -9.66 5.49 -7.10
CA LYS A 30 -9.40 6.78 -7.77
C LYS A 30 -9.93 7.97 -6.99
N THR A 31 -10.44 7.74 -5.78
CA THR A 31 -11.00 8.78 -4.92
C THR A 31 -9.92 9.78 -4.50
N LYS A 32 -10.32 11.05 -4.37
CA LYS A 32 -9.51 12.10 -3.75
C LYS A 32 -10.22 12.57 -2.49
N TYR A 33 -9.56 12.44 -1.36
CA TYR A 33 -10.10 12.75 -0.04
C TYR A 33 -9.85 14.22 0.32
N GLY A 34 -10.66 14.74 1.25
CA GLY A 34 -10.48 16.08 1.79
C GLY A 34 -9.21 16.20 2.66
N THR A 35 -8.72 17.42 2.79
CA THR A 35 -7.48 17.75 3.53
C THR A 35 -7.74 18.66 4.73
N SER A 36 -9.00 18.91 5.08
CA SER A 36 -9.39 19.86 6.15
C SER A 36 -9.19 19.33 7.57
N SER A 37 -9.01 18.02 7.75
CA SER A 37 -8.86 17.36 9.06
C SER A 37 -7.80 16.25 8.99
N ILE A 38 -6.58 16.62 8.61
CA ILE A 38 -5.42 15.73 8.51
C ILE A 38 -4.39 16.04 9.61
N LEU A 39 -3.53 15.07 9.92
CA LEU A 39 -2.59 15.15 11.04
C LEU A 39 -1.54 16.26 10.86
N SER A 40 -1.10 16.50 9.64
CA SER A 40 -0.26 17.64 9.26
C SER A 40 -0.53 18.09 7.82
N PRO A 41 -0.26 19.36 7.46
CA PRO A 41 -0.49 19.88 6.11
C PRO A 41 0.24 19.08 5.02
N GLU A 42 1.44 18.56 5.31
CA GLU A 42 2.27 17.79 4.37
C GLU A 42 1.60 16.47 3.96
N MET A 43 0.71 15.92 4.79
CA MET A 43 -0.03 14.70 4.45
C MET A 43 -1.12 14.91 3.39
N ALA A 44 -1.38 16.16 2.98
CA ALA A 44 -2.34 16.45 1.90
C ALA A 44 -1.97 15.74 0.59
N GLU A 45 -0.67 15.52 0.35
CA GLU A 45 -0.17 14.79 -0.82
C GLU A 45 -0.57 13.31 -0.84
N TRP A 46 -0.95 12.72 0.31
CA TRP A 46 -1.33 11.31 0.42
C TRP A 46 -2.84 11.06 0.33
N GLN A 47 -3.63 12.12 0.13
CA GLN A 47 -5.09 12.05 0.06
C GLN A 47 -5.60 11.81 -1.38
N GLY A 48 -4.73 11.42 -2.31
CA GLY A 48 -5.05 11.14 -3.72
C GLY A 48 -5.43 9.67 -3.98
N PRO A 49 -5.54 9.29 -5.27
CA PRO A 49 -5.75 7.91 -5.68
C PRO A 49 -4.72 6.94 -5.10
N ALA A 50 -5.13 5.71 -4.81
CA ALA A 50 -4.32 4.71 -4.13
C ALA A 50 -4.60 3.28 -4.63
N LEU A 51 -3.62 2.39 -4.46
CA LEU A 51 -3.78 0.95 -4.68
C LEU A 51 -3.91 0.22 -3.34
N TYR A 52 -5.12 -0.14 -2.97
CA TYR A 52 -5.37 -0.95 -1.79
C TYR A 52 -5.01 -2.41 -2.05
N CYS A 53 -4.41 -3.05 -1.05
CA CYS A 53 -4.19 -4.48 -0.99
C CYS A 53 -4.77 -4.99 0.33
N PHE A 54 -5.76 -5.87 0.24
CA PHE A 54 -6.39 -6.53 1.37
C PHE A 54 -6.03 -8.01 1.37
N ASN A 55 -5.87 -8.59 2.56
CA ASN A 55 -5.86 -10.02 2.77
C ASN A 55 -6.65 -10.34 4.04
N ASP A 56 -7.22 -11.55 4.11
CA ASP A 56 -8.15 -11.97 5.17
C ASP A 56 -7.46 -12.53 6.43
N SER A 57 -6.12 -12.45 6.51
CA SER A 57 -5.38 -12.81 7.72
C SER A 57 -5.42 -11.70 8.78
N ILE A 58 -5.29 -12.06 10.05
CA ILE A 58 -5.18 -11.10 11.16
C ILE A 58 -3.70 -10.88 11.49
N LEU A 59 -3.29 -9.62 11.59
CA LEU A 59 -1.94 -9.27 12.01
C LEU A 59 -1.66 -9.82 13.42
N SER A 60 -0.77 -10.81 13.50
CA SER A 60 -0.38 -11.40 14.79
C SER A 60 0.73 -10.57 15.47
N PRO A 61 0.79 -10.51 16.81
CA PRO A 61 1.85 -9.80 17.53
C PRO A 61 3.27 -10.30 17.20
N ARG A 62 3.38 -11.57 16.75
CA ARG A 62 4.66 -12.23 16.44
C ARG A 62 5.19 -11.86 15.05
N ILE A 63 4.32 -11.45 14.11
CA ILE A 63 4.72 -10.98 12.76
C ILE A 63 5.29 -9.56 12.82
N SER A 64 5.18 -8.88 13.97
CA SER A 64 5.87 -7.62 14.22
C SER A 64 7.33 -7.85 14.64
N MET A 65 8.25 -7.75 13.66
CA MET A 65 9.71 -7.42 13.72
C MET A 65 10.72 -8.59 13.55
N PRO A 66 11.83 -8.41 12.78
CA PRO A 66 12.77 -7.28 12.82
C PRO A 66 12.85 -6.43 11.53
N SER A 67 12.81 -5.10 11.72
CA SER A 67 13.39 -3.96 10.97
C SER A 67 13.50 -3.90 9.43
N HIS A 68 13.14 -4.93 8.66
CA HIS A 68 13.10 -4.90 7.19
C HIS A 68 11.88 -5.61 6.58
N ALA A 69 11.07 -6.31 7.37
CA ALA A 69 9.80 -6.88 6.92
C ALA A 69 8.66 -5.92 7.30
N LEU A 70 8.33 -5.03 6.37
CA LEU A 70 7.17 -4.16 6.42
C LEU A 70 5.89 -5.01 6.56
N ALA A 71 5.36 -5.13 7.77
CA ALA A 71 3.90 -5.14 7.95
C ALA A 71 3.40 -3.69 7.91
N ARG A 72 3.68 -3.02 6.80
CA ARG A 72 2.77 -2.04 6.21
C ARG A 72 2.18 -2.79 5.01
N THR A 73 0.92 -2.61 4.65
CA THR A 73 0.68 -1.82 3.44
C THR A 73 -0.84 -1.76 3.19
N VAL A 74 -1.47 -0.65 3.56
CA VAL A 74 -2.27 0.08 2.56
C VAL A 74 -1.22 0.82 1.75
N SER A 75 -0.97 0.38 0.52
CA SER A 75 0.00 1.05 -0.35
C SER A 75 -0.73 2.23 -0.94
N PHE A 76 -0.53 3.42 -0.39
CA PHE A 76 -0.75 4.62 -1.18
C PHE A 76 0.32 4.64 -2.27
N ILE A 77 0.11 3.86 -3.34
CA ILE A 77 0.76 4.16 -4.62
C ILE A 77 0.03 5.40 -5.12
N ASN A 78 0.48 6.57 -4.67
CA ASN A 78 0.11 7.81 -5.33
C ASN A 78 0.47 7.63 -6.81
N PRO A 79 -0.47 7.82 -7.75
CA PRO A 79 -0.14 7.82 -9.16
C PRO A 79 0.96 8.87 -9.38
N ILE A 80 2.02 8.47 -10.09
CA ILE A 80 3.05 9.37 -10.57
C ILE A 80 2.32 10.51 -11.32
N PRO A 81 2.57 11.80 -11.00
CA PRO A 81 2.05 12.89 -11.81
C PRO A 81 2.55 12.69 -13.25
N LEU A 82 1.64 12.56 -14.21
CA LEU A 82 1.98 12.51 -15.64
C LEU A 82 2.31 13.90 -16.20
N ASP A 83 2.28 14.90 -15.33
CA ASP A 83 2.47 16.32 -15.58
C ASP A 83 3.98 16.62 -15.73
N GLY A 84 4.59 16.08 -16.78
CA GLY A 84 6.01 16.25 -17.09
C GLY A 84 6.49 15.60 -18.39
N LEU A 85 5.61 14.93 -19.13
CA LEU A 85 5.90 14.40 -20.47
C LEU A 85 4.95 15.03 -21.51
N ALA A 86 5.07 16.34 -21.70
CA ALA A 86 4.87 17.11 -22.94
C ALA A 86 4.88 18.62 -22.63
#